data_AF-A0A3R8JV88-F1
#
_entry.id   AF-A0A3R8JV88-F1
#
_cell.length_a   1.000
_cell.length_b   1.000
_cell.length_c   1.000
_cell.angle_alpha   90.00
_cell.angle_beta   90.00
_cell.angle_gamma   90.00
#
_symmetry.space_group_name_H-M   'P 1'
#
loop_
_entity.id
_entity.type
_entity.pdbx_description
1 polymer ?
#
loop_
_entity_poly.entity_id
_entity_poly.type
_entity_poly.pdbx_seq_one_letter_code
_entity_poly.pdbx_strand_id
1 'polypeptide(L)' 'MLEYISAPEAAKKWGISERRVQKLCEENRIPGVAKFSRLWLIPKDAEKPTDARLKAERNKKHE' A
#
# COMPACT_ATOMS: atom_id res chain seq x y z
N MET A 1 -5.10 2.58 19.07
CA MET A 1 -6.27 2.09 18.30
C MET A 1 -5.77 1.81 16.89
N LEU A 2 -6.03 0.64 16.31
CA LEU A 2 -5.59 0.34 14.94
C LEU A 2 -6.42 1.20 13.99
N GLU A 3 -5.84 2.29 13.49
CA GLU A 3 -6.45 3.12 12.46
C GLU A 3 -6.24 2.44 11.10
N TYR A 4 -7.34 2.18 10.39
CA TYR A 4 -7.30 1.66 9.02
C TYR A 4 -7.64 2.77 8.04
N ILE A 5 -6.95 2.78 6.92
CA ILE A 5 -7.22 3.63 5.77
C ILE A 5 -7.70 2.76 4.61
N SER A 6 -8.45 3.39 3.70
CA SER A 6 -8.94 2.75 2.49
C SER A 6 -7.85 2.65 1.40
N ALA A 7 -8.03 1.77 0.42
CA ALA A 7 -7.16 1.68 -0.75
C ALA A 7 -6.87 3.04 -1.45
N PRO A 8 -7.85 3.92 -1.72
CA PRO A 8 -7.58 5.23 -2.31
C PRO A 8 -6.79 6.17 -1.39
N GLU A 9 -6.94 6.06 -0.07
CA GLU A 9 -6.15 6.85 0.87
C GLU A 9 -4.70 6.36 0.95
N ALA A 10 -4.49 5.05 0.98
CA ALA A 10 -3.16 4.46 0.89
C ALA A 10 -2.48 4.82 -0.45
N ALA A 11 -3.26 4.89 -1.54
CA ALA A 11 -2.78 5.32 -2.85
C ALA A 11 -2.21 6.74 -2.81
N LYS A 12 -2.95 7.68 -2.20
CA LYS A 12 -2.50 9.06 -1.97
C LYS A 12 -1.27 9.11 -1.06
N LYS A 13 -1.28 8.37 0.05
CA LYS A 13 -0.17 8.30 1.02
C LYS A 13 1.13 7.79 0.38
N TRP A 14 1.03 6.78 -0.49
CA TRP A 14 2.20 6.13 -1.11
C TRP A 14 2.56 6.71 -2.48
N GLY A 15 1.79 7.67 -2.99
CA GLY A 15 1.98 8.26 -4.32
C GLY A 15 1.88 7.23 -5.44
N ILE A 16 0.99 6.24 -5.32
CA ILE A 16 0.76 5.21 -6.35
C ILE A 16 -0.70 5.17 -6.77
N SER A 17 -1.01 4.51 -7.88
CA SER A 17 -2.39 4.31 -8.31
C SER A 17 -3.13 3.33 -7.40
N GLU A 18 -4.44 3.54 -7.23
CA GLU A 18 -5.29 2.63 -6.44
C GLU A 18 -5.22 1.19 -6.96
N ARG A 19 -5.18 0.99 -8.28
CA ARG A 19 -4.98 -0.33 -8.89
C ARG A 19 -3.69 -1.00 -8.43
N ARG A 20 -2.62 -0.22 -8.19
CA ARG A 20 -1.36 -0.76 -7.66
C ARG A 20 -1.51 -1.14 -6.19
N VAL A 21 -2.21 -0.34 -5.39
CA VAL A 21 -2.56 -0.66 -4.00
C VAL A 21 -3.35 -1.96 -3.93
N GLN A 22 -4.42 -2.09 -4.73
CA GLN A 22 -5.25 -3.31 -4.76
C GLN A 22 -4.41 -4.55 -5.08
N LYS A 23 -3.53 -4.48 -6.08
CA LYS A 23 -2.60 -5.58 -6.39
C LYS A 23 -1.68 -5.92 -5.22
N LEU A 24 -1.12 -4.93 -4.51
CA LEU A 24 -0.27 -5.17 -3.34
C LEU A 24 -1.04 -5.83 -2.19
N CYS A 25 -2.33 -5.50 -2.05
CA CYS A 25 -3.21 -6.12 -1.08
C CYS A 25 -3.55 -7.56 -1.48
N GLU A 26 -3.86 -7.82 -2.75
CA GLU A 26 -4.10 -9.16 -3.30
C GLU A 26 -2.85 -10.06 -3.19
N GLU A 27 -1.67 -9.51 -3.47
CA GLU A 27 -0.38 -10.19 -3.32
C GLU A 27 0.05 -10.37 -1.86
N ASN A 28 -0.78 -9.95 -0.88
CA ASN A 28 -0.49 -10.00 0.57
C ASN A 28 0.88 -9.38 0.95
N ARG A 29 1.31 -8.34 0.21
CA ARG A 29 2.61 -7.68 0.43
C ARG A 29 2.55 -6.63 1.53
N ILE A 30 1.35 -6.28 1.99
CA ILE A 30 1.11 -5.29 3.02
C ILE A 30 0.72 -6.03 4.31
N PRO A 31 1.54 -5.99 5.36
CA PRO A 31 1.22 -6.66 6.62
C PRO A 31 0.01 -6.01 7.28
N GLY A 32 -0.88 -6.83 7.83
CA GLY A 32 -2.08 -6.36 8.53
C GLY A 32 -3.19 -5.83 7.62
N VAL A 33 -3.08 -6.01 6.30
CA VAL A 33 -4.19 -5.73 5.38
C VAL A 33 -5.32 -6.73 5.59
N ALA A 34 -6.57 -6.25 5.60
CA ALA A 34 -7.75 -7.08 5.65
C ALA A 34 -8.68 -6.75 4.50
N LYS A 35 -9.23 -7.78 3.84
CA LYS A 35 -10.27 -7.61 2.83
C LYS A 35 -11.62 -7.70 3.50
N PHE A 36 -12.36 -6.60 3.52
CA PHE A 36 -13.72 -6.56 4.03
C PHE A 36 -14.71 -6.38 2.88
N SER A 37 -15.34 -7.48 2.45
CA SER A 37 -16.22 -7.52 1.28
C SER A 37 -15.51 -7.01 0.01
N ARG A 38 -15.81 -5.78 -0.42
CA ARG A 38 -15.20 -5.13 -1.60
C ARG A 38 -14.14 -4.09 -1.24
N LEU A 39 -13.92 -3.83 0.04
CA LEU A 39 -12.97 -2.82 0.52
C LEU A 39 -11.71 -3.48 1.05
N TRP A 40 -10.57 -2.82 0.83
CA TRP A 40 -9.31 -3.14 1.49
C TRP A 40 -9.11 -2.21 2.68
N LEU A 41 -8.95 -2.82 3.85
CA LEU A 41 -8.57 -2.17 5.10
C LEU A 41 -7.06 -2.26 5.22
N ILE A 42 -6.39 -1.14 5.03
CA ILE A 42 -4.94 -1.04 5.09
C ILE A 42 -4.59 -0.34 6.39
N PRO A 43 -3.70 -0.88 7.25
CA PRO A 43 -3.29 -0.17 8.45
C PRO A 43 -2.68 1.19 8.09
N LYS A 44 -3.04 2.25 8.83
CA LYS A 44 -2.46 3.58 8.63
C LYS A 44 -0.95 3.58 8.84
N ASP A 45 -0.44 2.71 9.73
CA ASP A 45 0.98 2.50 9.96
C ASP A 45 1.66 1.64 8.89
N ALA A 46 0.91 1.09 7.93
CA ALA A 46 1.50 0.33 6.85
C ALA A 46 2.35 1.23 5.94
N GLU A 47 3.59 0.80 5.74
CA GLU A 47 4.51 1.39 4.77
C GLU A 47 4.39 0.71 3.41
N LYS A 48 4.74 1.45 2.36
CA LYS A 48 4.73 0.93 0.99
C LYS A 48 5.74 -0.22 0.89
N PRO A 49 5.34 -1.44 0.52
CA PRO A 49 6.28 -2.54 0.37
C PRO A 49 7.27 -2.24 -0.76
N THR A 50 8.55 -2.56 -0.54
CA THR A 50 9.62 -2.39 -1.53
C THR A 50 9.23 -3.05 -2.85
N ASP A 51 9.29 -2.34 -3.97
CA ASP A 51 8.85 -2.90 -5.25
C ASP A 51 9.79 -4.05 -5.67
N ALA A 52 9.26 -5.27 -5.80
CA ALA A 52 10.07 -6.45 -6.10
C ALA A 52 10.69 -6.43 -7.52
N ARG A 53 10.27 -5.49 -8.37
CA ARG A 53 10.86 -5.29 -9.72
C ARG A 53 12.06 -4.36 -9.69
N LEU A 54 12.23 -3.58 -8.62
CA LEU A 54 13.37 -2.68 -8.45
C LEU A 54 14.44 -3.39 -7.63
N LYS A 55 15.53 -3.77 -8.31
CA LYS A 55 16.79 -4.17 -7.70
C LYS A 55 17.32 -2.98 -6.89
N ALA A 56 17.01 -2.93 -5.58
CA ALA A 56 17.54 -2.12 -4.46
C ALA A 56 18.04 -0.65 -4.65
N GLU A 57 17.92 -0.03 -5.83
CA GLU A 57 18.66 1.19 -6.15
C GLU A 57 17.72 2.20 -6.83
N ARG A 58 16.82 2.81 -6.05
CA ARG A 58 16.27 4.13 -6.38
C ARG A 58 15.71 4.81 -5.14
N ASN A 59 16.63 5.20 -4.28
CA ASN A 59 16.48 6.44 -3.52
C ASN A 59 16.40 7.59 -4.54
N LYS A 60 15.27 8.30 -4.63
CA LYS A 60 15.12 9.69 -5.11
C LYS A 60 13.64 10.06 -5.01
N LYS A 61 13.29 10.78 -3.94
CA LYS A 61 13.03 12.23 -3.97
C LYS A 61 11.83 12.57 -4.85
N HIS A 62 10.71 12.88 -4.21
CA HIS A 62 9.75 13.83 -4.78
C HIS A 62 10.03 15.15 -4.05
N GLU A 63 10.79 16.02 -4.72
CA GLU A 63 10.83 17.46 -4.43
C GLU A 63 9.69 18.11 -5.22
#